data_AF-A0A2W1ZIU8-F1
#
_entry.id   AF-A0A2W1ZIU8-F1
#
_cell.length_a   1.000
_cell.length_b   1.000
_cell.length_c   1.000
_cell.angle_alpha   90.00
_cell.angle_beta   90.00
_cell.angle_gamma   90.00
#
_symmetry.space_group_name_H-M   'P 1'
#
loop_
_entity.id
_entity.type
_entity.pdbx_description
1 polymer ?
#
loop_
_entity_poly.entity_id
_entity_poly.type
_entity_poly.pdbx_seq_one_letter_code
_entity_poly.pdbx_strand_id
1 'polypeptide(L)'
;MAKVHGNDPTGYSYGDADALKSAAQSLASAIDGQTATRSAAASNAGREFRGYFSQVFADNAGIASRSAGKLSDALSSLVGFVDELREAAKQEDRRRVHPNPHYHTYEPNETGGTRRRAKPARPLP
;
A
#
# COMPACT_ATOMS: atom_id res chain seq x y z
N MET A 1 22.17 -25.07 22.12
CA MET A 1 21.57 -25.44 20.81
C MET A 1 21.38 -24.15 20.02
N ALA A 2 22.10 -23.97 18.92
CA ALA A 2 22.09 -22.74 18.14
C ALA A 2 20.74 -22.56 17.44
N LYS A 3 20.10 -21.41 17.69
CA LYS A 3 18.88 -20.98 17.00
C LYS A 3 19.28 -20.78 15.54
N VAL A 4 18.89 -21.71 14.66
CA VAL A 4 19.09 -21.57 13.22
C VAL A 4 18.37 -20.28 12.81
N HIS A 5 19.13 -19.24 12.50
CA HIS A 5 18.66 -17.87 12.35
C HIS A 5 17.78 -17.72 11.09
N GLY A 6 16.51 -18.11 11.18
CA GLY A 6 15.46 -17.37 10.48
C GLY A 6 15.37 -16.00 11.14
N ASN A 7 15.52 -14.93 10.36
CA ASN A 7 15.39 -13.58 10.89
C ASN A 7 13.92 -13.36 11.30
N ASP A 8 13.65 -12.57 12.34
CA ASP A 8 12.27 -12.30 12.75
C ASP A 8 11.48 -11.64 11.59
N PRO A 9 10.17 -11.91 11.46
CA PRO A 9 9.33 -11.24 10.47
C PRO A 9 9.51 -9.72 10.50
N THR A 10 9.22 -9.05 9.39
CA THR A 10 9.34 -7.59 9.22
C THR A 10 8.59 -6.77 10.27
N GLY A 11 7.64 -7.38 10.99
CA GLY A 11 6.73 -6.69 11.90
C GLY A 11 5.64 -5.92 11.18
N TYR A 12 5.46 -6.16 9.87
CA TYR A 12 4.43 -5.53 9.07
C TYR A 12 3.02 -5.93 9.54
N SER A 13 2.16 -4.93 9.77
CA SER A 13 0.77 -5.17 10.16
C SER A 13 -0.12 -5.32 8.93
N TYR A 14 -0.34 -6.57 8.52
CA TYR A 14 -1.24 -6.90 7.41
C TYR A 14 -2.70 -6.48 7.67
N GLY A 15 -3.15 -6.58 8.93
CA GLY A 15 -4.50 -6.18 9.33
C GLY A 15 -4.72 -4.67 9.20
N ASP A 16 -3.75 -3.86 9.64
CA ASP A 16 -3.85 -2.40 9.52
C ASP A 16 -3.79 -1.95 8.06
N ALA A 17 -2.99 -2.63 7.23
CA ALA A 17 -2.94 -2.39 5.79
C ALA A 17 -4.29 -2.68 5.12
N ASP A 18 -4.91 -3.83 5.41
CA ASP A 18 -6.22 -4.20 4.87
C ASP A 18 -7.32 -3.23 5.35
N ALA A 19 -7.23 -2.76 6.61
CA ALA A 19 -8.14 -1.76 7.17
C ALA A 19 -7.99 -0.38 6.48
N LEU A 20 -6.76 0.08 6.30
CA LEU A 20 -6.46 1.34 5.60
C LEU A 20 -6.98 1.31 4.16
N LYS A 21 -6.71 0.21 3.44
CA LYS A 21 -7.23 -0.01 2.09
C LYS A 21 -8.75 0.08 2.04
N SER A 22 -9.43 -0.65 2.92
CA SER A 22 -10.90 -0.69 2.97
C SER A 22 -11.50 0.68 3.27
N ALA A 23 -10.89 1.43 4.19
CA ALA A 23 -11.31 2.79 4.53
C ALA A 23 -11.14 3.75 3.34
N ALA A 24 -9.99 3.70 2.64
CA ALA A 24 -9.72 4.53 1.48
C ALA A 24 -10.70 4.24 0.32
N GLN A 25 -10.97 2.97 0.03
CA GLN A 25 -11.94 2.56 -1.00
C GLN A 25 -13.36 3.03 -0.66
N SER A 26 -13.75 2.90 0.61
CA SER A 26 -15.07 3.34 1.09
C SER A 26 -15.23 4.86 0.99
N LEU A 27 -14.19 5.60 1.33
CA LEU A 27 -14.18 7.06 1.23
C LEU A 27 -14.23 7.54 -0.23
N ALA A 28 -13.45 6.93 -1.14
CA ALA A 28 -13.50 7.24 -2.56
C ALA A 28 -14.91 7.01 -3.13
N SER A 29 -15.51 5.85 -2.83
CA SER A 29 -16.88 5.53 -3.25
C SER A 29 -17.91 6.54 -2.72
N ALA A 30 -17.76 6.99 -1.48
CA ALA A 30 -18.65 8.00 -0.90
C ALA A 30 -18.49 9.36 -1.60
N ILE A 31 -17.26 9.77 -1.93
CA ILE A 31 -16.99 11.00 -2.68
C ILE A 31 -17.61 10.94 -4.09
N ASP A 32 -17.45 9.82 -4.78
CA ASP A 32 -17.99 9.65 -6.14
C ASP A 32 -19.53 9.71 -6.14
N GLY A 33 -20.17 9.04 -5.17
CA GLY A 33 -21.62 9.10 -4.99
C GLY A 33 -22.15 10.51 -4.67
N GLN A 34 -21.44 11.25 -3.83
CA GLN A 34 -21.78 12.64 -3.53
C GLN A 34 -21.55 13.56 -4.72
N THR A 35 -20.50 13.32 -5.51
CA THR A 35 -20.18 14.11 -6.71
C THR A 35 -21.28 13.99 -7.76
N ALA A 36 -21.80 12.79 -7.99
CA ALA A 36 -22.93 12.57 -8.90
C ALA A 36 -24.18 13.35 -8.45
N THR A 37 -24.52 13.25 -7.16
CA THR A 37 -25.68 13.96 -6.57
C THR A 37 -25.54 15.48 -6.68
N ARG A 38 -24.34 16.02 -6.37
CA ARG A 38 -24.05 17.45 -6.47
C ARG A 38 -24.05 17.96 -7.90
N SER A 39 -23.58 17.17 -8.86
CA SER A 39 -23.62 17.52 -10.29
C SER A 39 -25.05 17.71 -10.78
N ALA A 40 -25.97 16.82 -10.40
CA ALA A 40 -27.39 16.94 -10.72
C ALA A 40 -28.01 18.19 -10.08
N ALA A 41 -27.74 18.43 -8.78
CA ALA A 41 -28.22 19.62 -8.07
C ALA A 41 -27.69 20.92 -8.71
N ALA A 42 -26.40 20.95 -9.08
CA ALA A 42 -25.79 22.11 -9.72
C ALA A 42 -26.39 22.37 -11.11
N SER A 43 -26.64 21.31 -11.90
CA SER A 43 -27.28 21.43 -13.21
C SER A 43 -28.70 22.01 -13.11
N ASN A 44 -29.45 21.63 -12.07
CA ASN A 44 -30.79 22.16 -11.83
C ASN A 44 -30.75 23.63 -11.37
N ALA A 45 -29.94 23.95 -10.36
CA ALA A 45 -29.80 25.32 -9.85
C ALA A 45 -29.28 26.30 -10.91
N GLY A 46 -28.38 25.84 -11.80
CA GLY A 46 -27.86 26.63 -12.91
C GLY A 46 -28.92 27.11 -13.91
N ARG A 47 -30.09 26.47 -13.96
CA ARG A 47 -31.22 26.91 -14.82
C ARG A 47 -31.92 28.15 -14.26
N GLU A 48 -31.85 28.35 -12.95
CA GLU A 48 -32.55 29.43 -12.23
C GLU A 48 -31.67 30.67 -12.07
N PHE A 49 -30.36 30.49 -11.89
CA PHE A 49 -29.43 31.60 -11.72
C PHE A 49 -29.14 32.34 -13.03
N ARG A 50 -29.03 33.67 -12.93
CA ARG A 50 -28.75 34.59 -14.05
C ARG A 50 -27.64 35.56 -13.70
N GLY A 51 -27.01 36.12 -14.73
CA GLY A 51 -25.95 37.13 -14.58
C GLY A 51 -24.74 36.60 -13.81
N TYR A 52 -24.04 37.49 -13.12
CA TYR A 52 -22.78 37.19 -12.43
C TYR A 52 -22.87 36.04 -11.42
N PHE A 53 -23.99 35.91 -10.69
CA PHE A 53 -24.19 34.80 -9.75
C PHE A 53 -24.18 33.43 -10.42
N SER A 54 -24.73 33.33 -11.64
CA SER A 54 -24.69 32.08 -12.41
C SER A 54 -23.26 31.66 -12.73
N GLN A 55 -22.41 32.63 -13.07
CA GLN A 55 -21.01 32.38 -13.39
C GLN A 55 -20.20 31.94 -12.15
N VAL A 56 -20.32 32.68 -11.04
CA VAL A 56 -19.66 32.31 -9.78
C VAL A 56 -20.12 30.94 -9.29
N PHE A 57 -21.41 30.63 -9.43
CA PHE A 57 -21.95 29.32 -9.08
C PHE A 57 -21.36 28.21 -9.94
N ALA A 58 -21.32 28.38 -11.27
CA ALA A 58 -20.74 27.41 -12.18
C ALA A 58 -19.25 27.19 -11.92
N ASP A 59 -18.50 28.25 -11.66
CA ASP A 59 -17.07 28.17 -11.34
C ASP A 59 -16.82 27.39 -10.04
N ASN A 60 -17.56 27.72 -8.97
CA ASN A 60 -17.46 27.02 -7.69
C ASN A 60 -17.87 25.55 -7.79
N ALA A 61 -18.96 25.25 -8.51
CA ALA A 61 -19.39 23.87 -8.77
C ALA A 61 -18.32 23.10 -9.54
N GLY A 62 -17.70 23.72 -10.54
CA GLY A 62 -16.59 23.13 -11.29
C GLY A 62 -15.35 22.89 -10.44
N ILE A 63 -14.97 23.84 -9.57
CA ILE A 63 -13.85 23.65 -8.62
C ILE A 63 -14.15 22.49 -7.67
N ALA A 64 -15.34 22.45 -7.10
CA ALA A 64 -15.74 21.38 -6.18
C ALA A 64 -15.69 20.00 -6.85
N SER A 65 -16.22 19.88 -8.07
CA SER A 65 -16.20 18.63 -8.84
C SER A 65 -14.77 18.17 -9.14
N ARG A 66 -13.90 19.07 -9.63
CA ARG A 66 -12.49 18.74 -9.91
C ARG A 66 -11.73 18.34 -8.66
N SER A 67 -11.95 19.03 -7.54
CA SER A 67 -11.31 18.71 -6.26
C SER A 67 -11.77 17.36 -5.73
N ALA A 68 -13.06 17.03 -5.86
CA ALA A 68 -13.59 15.73 -5.49
C ALA A 68 -12.96 14.60 -6.32
N GLY A 69 -12.87 14.79 -7.65
CA GLY A 69 -12.19 13.83 -8.53
C GLY A 69 -10.73 13.60 -8.14
N LYS A 70 -9.96 14.68 -7.96
CA LYS A 70 -8.55 14.58 -7.51
C LYS A 70 -8.39 13.85 -6.17
N LEU A 71 -9.33 14.06 -5.23
CA LEU A 71 -9.29 13.37 -3.95
C LEU A 71 -9.61 11.88 -4.11
N SER A 72 -10.59 11.52 -4.94
CA SER A 72 -10.92 10.12 -5.27
C SER A 72 -9.74 9.40 -5.95
N ASP A 73 -9.07 10.07 -6.89
CA ASP A 73 -7.88 9.55 -7.57
C ASP A 73 -6.71 9.34 -6.60
N ALA A 74 -6.51 10.27 -5.66
CA ALA A 74 -5.47 10.15 -4.64
C ALA A 74 -5.73 8.97 -3.69
N LEU A 75 -7.00 8.75 -3.31
CA LEU A 75 -7.40 7.59 -2.49
C LEU A 75 -7.19 6.27 -3.25
N SER A 76 -7.52 6.24 -4.54
CA SER A 76 -7.25 5.09 -5.41
C SER A 76 -5.75 4.80 -5.52
N SER A 77 -4.93 5.84 -5.64
CA SER A 77 -3.46 5.71 -5.67
C SER A 77 -2.92 5.19 -4.34
N LEU A 78 -3.43 5.69 -3.21
CA LEU A 78 -3.08 5.19 -1.87
C LEU A 78 -3.37 3.70 -1.73
N VAL A 79 -4.53 3.24 -2.20
CA VAL A 79 -4.89 1.81 -2.21
C VAL A 79 -3.85 0.98 -2.97
N GLY A 80 -3.43 1.46 -4.14
CA GLY A 80 -2.37 0.81 -4.93
C GLY A 80 -1.04 0.69 -4.16
N PHE A 81 -0.58 1.79 -3.53
CA PHE A 81 0.64 1.77 -2.74
C PHE A 81 0.56 0.85 -1.51
N VAL A 82 -0.61 0.78 -0.86
CA VAL A 82 -0.83 -0.15 0.26
C VAL A 82 -0.72 -1.61 -0.21
N ASP A 83 -1.29 -1.94 -1.37
CA ASP A 83 -1.17 -3.28 -1.95
C ASP A 83 0.29 -3.62 -2.31
N GLU A 84 1.02 -2.69 -2.94
CA GLU A 84 2.43 -2.88 -3.27
C GLU A 84 3.29 -3.13 -2.03
N LEU A 85 3.12 -2.30 -0.99
CA LEU A 85 3.86 -2.44 0.27
C LEU A 85 3.54 -3.77 0.95
N ARG A 86 2.28 -4.18 0.92
CA ARG A 86 1.82 -5.47 1.48
C ARG A 86 2.48 -6.66 0.78
N GLU A 87 2.54 -6.65 -0.54
CA GLU A 87 3.20 -7.73 -1.29
C GLU A 87 4.73 -7.72 -1.11
N ALA A 88 5.34 -6.55 -0.99
CA ALA A 88 6.77 -6.43 -0.65
C ALA A 88 7.05 -7.01 0.75
N ALA A 89 6.21 -6.70 1.74
CA ALA A 89 6.32 -7.25 3.09
C ALA A 89 6.22 -8.78 3.10
N LYS A 90 5.28 -9.37 2.35
CA LYS A 90 5.16 -10.83 2.22
C LYS A 90 6.41 -11.47 1.62
N GLN A 91 6.97 -10.85 0.60
CA GLN A 91 8.19 -11.35 -0.05
C GLN A 91 9.38 -11.32 0.91
N GLU A 92 9.54 -10.24 1.66
CA GLU A 92 10.60 -10.13 2.66
C GLU A 92 10.41 -11.11 3.82
N ASP A 93 9.18 -11.27 4.35
CA ASP A 93 8.89 -12.26 5.40
C ASP A 93 9.22 -13.68 4.92
N ARG A 94 8.85 -14.04 3.69
CA ARG A 94 9.21 -15.34 3.09
C ARG A 94 10.73 -15.54 2.99
N ARG A 95 11.47 -14.50 2.61
CA ARG A 95 12.94 -14.54 2.54
C ARG A 95 13.58 -14.75 3.92
N ARG A 96 12.99 -14.19 4.97
CA ARG A 96 13.47 -14.32 6.36
C ARG A 96 13.16 -15.68 6.98
N VAL A 97 12.02 -16.29 6.61
CA VAL A 97 11.64 -17.65 7.02
C VAL A 97 12.42 -18.72 6.24
N HIS A 98 12.81 -18.44 5.00
CA HIS A 98 13.64 -19.30 4.17
C HIS A 98 15.00 -18.67 3.87
N PRO A 99 15.91 -18.58 4.88
CA PRO A 99 17.27 -18.17 4.62
C PRO A 99 17.90 -19.15 3.61
N ASN A 100 18.25 -18.65 2.42
CA ASN A 100 18.99 -19.36 1.37
C ASN A 100 20.05 -20.29 2.00
N PRO A 101 20.08 -21.61 1.72
CA PRO A 101 20.98 -22.57 2.40
C PRO A 101 22.49 -22.31 2.18
N HIS A 102 22.85 -21.29 1.39
CA HIS A 102 24.24 -20.87 1.14
C HIS A 102 24.83 -19.86 2.16
N TYR A 103 24.29 -19.74 3.37
CA TYR A 103 25.00 -19.02 4.43
C TYR A 103 26.29 -19.78 4.80
N HIS A 104 27.43 -19.30 4.27
CA HIS A 104 28.75 -19.67 4.78
C HIS A 104 28.87 -19.13 6.21
N THR A 105 28.70 -19.99 7.20
CA THR A 105 29.13 -19.69 8.57
C THR A 105 30.65 -19.64 8.58
N TYR A 106 31.22 -18.44 8.76
CA TYR A 106 32.61 -18.30 9.15
C TYR A 106 32.72 -18.67 10.63
N GLU A 107 33.20 -19.88 10.92
CA GLU A 107 33.69 -20.19 12.26
C GLU A 107 35.14 -19.71 12.38
N PRO A 108 35.50 -18.98 13.45
CA PRO A 108 36.89 -18.66 13.72
C PRO A 108 37.64 -19.97 14.03
N ASN A 109 38.71 -20.25 13.29
CA ASN A 109 39.62 -21.33 13.70
C ASN A 109 40.59 -20.80 14.77
N GLU A 110 41.17 -21.70 15.56
CA GLU A 110 42.07 -21.40 16.68
C GLU A 110 43.42 -20.76 16.26
N THR A 111 43.53 -20.33 14.99
CA THR A 111 44.73 -19.72 14.39
C THR A 111 44.46 -18.49 13.52
N GLY A 112 43.22 -17.97 13.47
CA GLY A 112 42.88 -16.69 12.82
C GLY A 112 42.79 -16.69 11.28
N GLY A 113 42.57 -17.83 10.61
CA GLY A 113 42.37 -17.94 9.17
C GLY A 113 41.05 -18.61 8.77
N THR A 114 40.35 -18.10 7.75
CA THR A 114 39.06 -18.66 7.33
C THR A 114 39.25 -19.84 6.35
N ARG A 115 38.63 -21.01 6.61
CA ARG A 115 38.53 -22.11 5.63
C ARG A 115 37.08 -22.40 5.28
N ARG A 116 36.79 -22.52 3.98
CA ARG A 116 35.49 -22.96 3.45
C ARG A 116 35.32 -24.45 3.70
N ARG A 117 34.35 -24.83 4.54
CA ARG A 117 33.87 -26.21 4.63
C ARG A 117 32.44 -26.26 4.10
N ALA A 118 32.24 -26.89 2.95
CA ALA A 118 30.89 -27.23 2.50
C ALA A 118 30.36 -28.35 3.43
N LYS A 119 29.23 -28.12 4.10
CA LYS A 119 28.54 -29.21 4.81
C LYS A 119 27.85 -30.11 3.78
N PRO A 120 27.87 -31.44 3.95
CA PRO A 120 27.16 -32.34 3.04
C PRO A 120 25.66 -32.09 3.15
N ALA A 121 24.99 -32.04 1.99
CA ALA A 121 23.55 -31.90 1.89
C ALA A 121 22.85 -33.02 2.68
N ARG A 122 21.93 -32.65 3.57
CA ARG A 122 20.98 -33.63 4.13
C ARG A 122 19.99 -33.99 3.02
N PRO A 123 19.65 -35.28 2.84
CA PRO A 123 18.62 -35.67 1.89
C PRO A 123 17.26 -35.15 2.37
N LEU A 124 16.47 -34.62 1.44
CA LEU A 124 15.08 -34.25 1.67
C LEU A 124 14.25 -35.54 1.83
N PRO A 125 13.30 -35.59 2.79
CA PRO A 125 12.28 -36.65 2.83
C PRO A 125 11.28 -36.52 1.68
#